data_AF-U4VIC6-F1
#
_entry.id   AF-U4VIC6-F1
#
_cell.length_a   1.000
_cell.length_b   1.000
_cell.length_c   1.000
_cell.angle_alpha   90.00
_cell.angle_beta   90.00
_cell.angle_gamma   90.00
#
_symmetry.space_group_name_H-M   'P 1'
#
loop_
_entity.id
_entity.type
_entity.pdbx_description
1 polymer ?
#
loop_
_entity_poly.entity_id
_entity_poly.type
_entity_poly.pdbx_seq_one_letter_code
_entity_poly.pdbx_strand_id
1 'polypeptide(L)'
;MLDLNSPLGLDKKPQKRGGGLRSRAFRSSMKALAVVAGLCLAGGGAVFAIWQTNQAGFRKTETAAVEPAQPEAPAVKPVMKPATGNTPPPGSALRGGVGGQPGPAIIKVTPDMPTGMPNVAAGTADGNVVVVQNTHQSGQDQRVAHLPEPALVEQSSTGPLPVRGADGLRPMDAYAVGWSGARGARIALVIGGLGLSQTGSMEAIDKLPQEVTLGFAPQGNSLQRWMQAARQNGHELVLQLPMEPFDYPRVNPGRNTLTVGDGAKKNEASLLWALSRMTNYAGVT
;
A
#
# COMPACT_ATOMS: atom_id res chain seq x y z
N MET A 1 70.43 -6.72 29.94
CA MET A 1 70.26 -6.50 28.49
C MET A 1 69.99 -7.87 27.90
N LEU A 2 68.74 -8.17 27.55
CA LEU A 2 68.34 -9.50 27.06
C LEU A 2 67.86 -9.40 25.62
N ASP A 3 68.29 -10.41 24.89
CA ASP A 3 68.53 -10.52 23.47
C ASP A 3 67.23 -10.71 22.65
N LEU A 4 67.11 -9.99 21.55
CA LEU A 4 65.87 -9.81 20.77
C LEU A 4 65.66 -10.93 19.72
N ASN A 5 66.10 -12.16 20.01
CA ASN A 5 66.11 -13.27 19.05
C ASN A 5 65.77 -14.66 19.64
N SER A 6 65.01 -14.74 20.73
CA SER A 6 64.48 -16.02 21.22
C SER A 6 63.01 -16.23 20.81
N PRO A 7 62.64 -17.36 20.17
CA PRO A 7 61.25 -17.61 19.75
C PRO A 7 60.34 -17.91 20.95
N LEU A 8 59.23 -17.17 21.05
CA LEU A 8 58.22 -17.33 22.09
C LEU A 8 57.43 -18.64 21.93
N GLY A 9 57.25 -19.39 23.01
CA GLY A 9 56.11 -20.32 23.08
C GLY A 9 56.26 -21.65 23.82
N LEU A 10 57.32 -21.91 24.59
CA LEU A 10 57.43 -23.17 25.33
C LEU A 10 58.01 -22.93 26.72
N ASP A 11 57.15 -22.62 27.70
CA ASP A 11 57.37 -22.94 29.12
C ASP A 11 56.19 -22.52 29.98
N LYS A 12 55.11 -23.32 30.01
CA LYS A 12 54.22 -23.41 31.19
C LYS A 12 53.69 -24.84 31.38
N LYS A 13 54.19 -25.49 32.45
CA LYS A 13 53.70 -26.77 33.00
C LYS A 13 52.24 -26.65 33.52
N PRO A 14 51.43 -27.73 33.47
CA PRO A 14 50.08 -27.72 34.03
C PRO A 14 50.09 -27.96 35.55
N GLN A 15 49.48 -27.05 36.33
CA GLN A 15 49.23 -27.23 37.76
C GLN A 15 47.86 -27.88 37.99
N LYS A 16 47.85 -29.07 38.64
CA LYS A 16 46.66 -29.67 39.26
C LYS A 16 46.23 -28.80 40.45
N ARG A 17 44.95 -28.41 40.52
CA ARG A 17 44.32 -27.87 41.74
C ARG A 17 43.13 -28.75 42.15
N GLY A 18 43.15 -29.11 43.43
CA GLY A 18 42.23 -30.03 44.09
C GLY A 18 40.82 -29.49 44.27
N GLY A 19 39.92 -30.41 44.60
CA GLY A 19 38.49 -30.18 44.74
C GLY A 19 38.02 -29.77 46.13
N GLY A 20 36.69 -29.59 46.20
CA GLY A 20 35.92 -29.41 47.42
C GLY A 20 35.34 -28.01 47.55
N LEU A 21 34.10 -27.80 47.05
CA LEU A 21 33.10 -26.78 47.44
C LEU A 21 32.08 -26.54 46.30
N ARG A 22 31.42 -27.59 45.80
CA ARG A 22 30.33 -27.47 44.81
C ARG A 22 29.24 -28.51 45.03
N SER A 23 28.42 -28.35 46.07
CA SER A 23 27.19 -29.16 46.20
C SER A 23 26.01 -28.50 46.89
N ARG A 24 26.15 -27.32 47.50
CA ARG A 24 25.03 -26.61 48.17
C ARG A 24 24.38 -25.48 47.36
N ALA A 25 25.10 -24.82 46.46
CA ALA A 25 24.58 -23.65 45.73
C ALA A 25 23.68 -24.00 44.51
N PHE A 26 23.70 -25.24 44.02
CA PHE A 26 22.94 -25.63 42.83
C PHE A 26 21.49 -26.05 43.12
N ARG A 27 21.14 -26.36 44.39
CA ARG A 27 19.79 -26.84 44.75
C ARG A 27 18.81 -25.71 45.11
N SER A 28 19.28 -24.49 45.38
CA SER A 28 18.42 -23.35 45.70
C SER A 28 17.95 -22.57 44.46
N SER A 29 18.72 -22.59 43.36
CA SER A 29 18.38 -21.89 42.12
C SER A 29 17.25 -22.55 41.31
N MET A 30 17.08 -23.88 41.39
CA MET A 30 15.97 -24.57 40.71
C MET A 30 14.59 -24.34 41.35
N LYS A 31 14.52 -24.03 42.65
CA LYS A 31 13.23 -23.77 43.33
C LYS A 31 12.68 -22.37 43.04
N ALA A 32 13.55 -21.38 42.82
CA ALA A 32 13.13 -20.01 42.50
C ALA A 32 12.52 -19.90 41.08
N LEU A 33 13.03 -20.68 40.12
CA LEU A 33 12.55 -20.66 38.73
C LEU A 33 11.14 -21.24 38.59
N ALA A 34 10.78 -22.24 39.41
CA ALA A 34 9.46 -22.88 39.37
C ALA A 34 8.34 -21.95 39.90
N VAL A 35 8.64 -21.08 40.88
CA VAL A 35 7.65 -20.15 41.46
C VAL A 35 7.32 -19.01 40.49
N VAL A 36 8.32 -18.50 39.75
CA VAL A 36 8.11 -17.43 38.77
C VAL A 36 7.31 -17.93 37.56
N ALA A 37 7.56 -19.15 37.08
CA ALA A 37 6.79 -19.75 35.98
C ALA A 37 5.31 -19.98 36.34
N GLY A 38 5.01 -20.33 37.59
CA GLY A 38 3.63 -20.49 38.07
C GLY A 38 2.82 -19.20 38.12
N LEU A 39 3.46 -18.08 38.47
CA LEU A 39 2.81 -16.76 38.53
C LEU A 39 2.50 -16.16 37.15
N CYS A 40 3.32 -16.42 36.13
CA CYS A 40 3.07 -15.94 34.77
C CYS A 40 1.88 -16.64 34.09
N LEU A 41 1.65 -17.93 34.39
CA LEU A 41 0.52 -18.68 33.82
C LEU A 41 -0.83 -18.28 34.43
N ALA A 42 -0.86 -17.89 35.71
CA ALA A 42 -2.07 -17.40 36.35
C ALA A 42 -2.44 -15.96 35.94
N GLY A 43 -1.44 -15.08 35.72
CA GLY A 43 -1.67 -13.69 35.31
C GLY A 43 -2.11 -13.53 33.84
N GLY A 44 -1.57 -14.35 32.93
CA GLY A 44 -1.88 -14.27 31.50
C GLY A 44 -3.31 -14.63 31.14
N GLY A 45 -3.92 -15.58 31.87
CA GLY A 45 -5.29 -16.03 31.60
C GLY A 45 -6.35 -14.96 31.85
N ALA A 46 -6.19 -14.15 32.91
CA ALA A 46 -7.14 -13.08 33.24
C ALA A 46 -7.12 -11.94 32.21
N VAL A 47 -5.93 -11.58 31.70
CA VAL A 47 -5.78 -10.54 30.66
C VAL A 47 -6.36 -11.00 29.33
N PHE A 48 -6.18 -12.28 28.98
CA PHE A 48 -6.74 -12.86 27.74
C PHE A 48 -8.27 -12.94 27.77
N ALA A 49 -8.87 -13.27 28.91
CA ALA A 49 -10.33 -13.32 29.07
C ALA A 49 -11.01 -11.93 28.98
N ILE A 50 -10.36 -10.89 29.50
CA ILE A 50 -10.83 -9.49 29.37
C ILE A 50 -10.73 -9.01 27.92
N TRP A 51 -9.68 -9.41 27.20
CA TRP A 51 -9.53 -9.08 25.79
C TRP A 51 -10.57 -9.76 24.90
N GLN A 52 -10.89 -11.05 25.15
CA GLN A 52 -11.93 -11.77 24.40
C GLN A 52 -13.35 -11.19 24.61
N THR A 53 -13.69 -10.81 25.84
CA THR A 53 -15.02 -10.24 26.14
C THR A 53 -15.22 -8.87 25.49
N ASN A 54 -14.16 -8.09 25.30
CA ASN A 54 -14.23 -6.79 24.62
C ASN A 54 -14.42 -6.92 23.09
N GLN A 55 -13.92 -8.00 22.47
CA GLN A 55 -14.15 -8.25 21.04
C GLN A 55 -15.60 -8.62 20.70
N ALA A 56 -16.33 -9.21 21.66
CA ALA A 56 -17.76 -9.52 21.47
C ALA A 56 -18.65 -8.26 21.43
N GLY A 57 -18.18 -7.12 21.97
CA GLY A 57 -18.92 -5.86 22.00
C GLY A 57 -19.07 -5.15 20.65
N PHE A 58 -18.29 -5.54 19.63
CA PHE A 58 -18.31 -4.89 18.31
C PHE A 58 -19.19 -5.58 17.26
N ARG A 59 -19.97 -6.59 17.65
CA ARG A 59 -20.98 -7.22 16.77
C ARG A 59 -22.39 -6.95 17.30
N LYS A 60 -22.84 -5.69 17.19
CA LYS A 60 -24.28 -5.43 17.06
C LYS A 60 -24.68 -5.82 15.65
N THR A 61 -25.17 -7.04 15.50
CA THR A 61 -25.94 -7.43 14.33
C THR A 61 -27.23 -6.62 14.37
N GLU A 62 -27.29 -5.52 13.63
CA GLU A 62 -28.55 -4.83 13.38
C GLU A 62 -29.35 -5.75 12.46
N THR A 63 -30.26 -6.49 13.08
CA THR A 63 -31.31 -7.25 12.39
C THR A 63 -32.13 -6.23 11.60
N ALA A 64 -31.85 -6.11 10.30
CA ALA A 64 -32.69 -5.37 9.38
C ALA A 64 -34.07 -6.04 9.37
N ALA A 65 -35.03 -5.38 10.02
CA ALA A 65 -36.44 -5.73 9.92
C ALA A 65 -36.87 -5.56 8.45
N VAL A 66 -37.34 -6.65 7.85
CA VAL A 66 -38.01 -6.65 6.55
C VAL A 66 -39.39 -6.02 6.75
N GLU A 67 -39.59 -4.83 6.18
CA GLU A 67 -40.91 -4.22 6.05
C GLU A 67 -41.56 -4.72 4.74
N PRO A 68 -42.82 -5.22 4.77
CA PRO A 68 -43.45 -5.80 3.59
C PRO A 68 -43.95 -4.72 2.62
N ALA A 69 -43.81 -5.02 1.32
CA ALA A 69 -44.28 -4.21 0.20
C ALA A 69 -45.81 -4.28 0.00
N GLN A 70 -46.42 -3.15 -0.38
CA GLN A 70 -47.72 -3.08 -1.07
C GLN A 70 -47.90 -1.70 -1.77
N PRO A 71 -48.84 -1.52 -2.72
CA PRO A 71 -48.59 -1.59 -4.16
C PRO A 71 -48.86 -0.28 -4.95
N GLU A 72 -48.47 -0.34 -6.22
CA GLU A 72 -48.43 0.63 -7.32
C GLU A 72 -49.80 1.16 -7.83
N ALA A 73 -49.85 2.44 -8.30
CA ALA A 73 -50.58 2.96 -9.48
C ALA A 73 -50.61 4.53 -9.51
N PRO A 74 -50.88 5.21 -10.66
CA PRO A 74 -50.36 5.04 -12.02
C PRO A 74 -49.90 6.38 -12.68
N ALA A 75 -49.43 6.25 -13.93
CA ALA A 75 -48.74 7.21 -14.78
C ALA A 75 -49.46 8.52 -15.19
N VAL A 76 -48.68 9.58 -15.48
CA VAL A 76 -49.08 10.75 -16.29
C VAL A 76 -48.08 10.97 -17.43
N LYS A 77 -48.61 11.13 -18.65
CA LYS A 77 -47.92 11.25 -19.95
C LYS A 77 -47.34 12.67 -20.20
N PRO A 78 -46.40 12.83 -21.16
CA PRO A 78 -45.58 14.02 -21.33
C PRO A 78 -46.17 15.07 -22.30
N VAL A 79 -45.82 16.34 -22.10
CA VAL A 79 -46.07 17.45 -23.04
C VAL A 79 -44.74 17.95 -23.60
N MET A 80 -44.72 18.26 -24.91
CA MET A 80 -43.53 18.47 -25.73
C MET A 80 -43.49 19.88 -26.36
N LYS A 81 -42.26 20.45 -26.42
CA LYS A 81 -41.68 21.44 -27.38
C LYS A 81 -42.07 22.95 -27.28
N PRO A 82 -41.27 23.89 -27.86
CA PRO A 82 -40.03 23.73 -28.66
C PRO A 82 -38.82 24.61 -28.26
N ALA A 83 -37.68 24.28 -28.89
CA ALA A 83 -36.39 24.97 -28.82
C ALA A 83 -36.32 26.24 -29.70
N THR A 84 -35.48 27.19 -29.29
CA THR A 84 -34.84 28.17 -30.20
C THR A 84 -33.44 28.45 -29.68
N GLY A 85 -32.44 28.28 -30.55
CA GLY A 85 -31.02 28.51 -30.24
C GLY A 85 -30.63 29.98 -30.26
N ASN A 86 -29.40 30.26 -29.80
CA ASN A 86 -28.45 31.25 -30.31
C ASN A 86 -27.13 31.20 -29.49
N THR A 87 -26.01 30.92 -30.16
CA THR A 87 -24.61 31.28 -29.78
C THR A 87 -24.39 32.79 -29.93
N PRO A 88 -23.45 33.51 -29.22
CA PRO A 88 -21.98 33.28 -29.19
C PRO A 88 -21.28 33.78 -27.86
N PRO A 89 -19.99 34.21 -27.81
CA PRO A 89 -18.70 33.51 -27.77
C PRO A 89 -17.92 33.75 -26.41
N PRO A 90 -16.62 33.41 -26.24
CA PRO A 90 -16.03 33.15 -24.92
C PRO A 90 -15.47 34.39 -24.21
N GLY A 91 -15.51 34.35 -22.87
CA GLY A 91 -14.71 35.21 -21.99
C GLY A 91 -15.46 36.40 -21.40
N SER A 92 -16.06 36.21 -20.22
CA SER A 92 -16.00 37.22 -19.16
C SER A 92 -16.45 36.61 -17.83
N ALA A 93 -15.51 36.53 -16.88
CA ALA A 93 -15.83 36.28 -15.49
C ALA A 93 -16.57 37.49 -14.94
N LEU A 94 -17.87 37.34 -14.66
CA LEU A 94 -18.62 38.29 -13.86
C LEU A 94 -18.89 37.72 -12.48
N ARG A 95 -18.09 38.23 -11.54
CA ARG A 95 -18.30 38.18 -10.10
C ARG A 95 -19.46 39.11 -9.73
N GLY A 96 -20.42 38.57 -8.98
CA GLY A 96 -21.41 39.30 -8.18
C GLY A 96 -22.55 38.34 -7.82
N GLY A 97 -23.04 38.20 -6.61
CA GLY A 97 -22.75 38.81 -5.32
C GLY A 97 -23.90 38.42 -4.36
N VAL A 98 -23.57 38.22 -3.09
CA VAL A 98 -24.46 38.19 -1.90
C VAL A 98 -25.28 36.91 -1.62
N GLY A 99 -24.84 36.17 -0.60
CA GLY A 99 -25.72 35.37 0.27
C GLY A 99 -25.60 33.84 0.15
N GLY A 100 -24.74 33.20 0.95
CA GLY A 100 -24.73 31.74 1.15
C GLY A 100 -23.35 31.18 1.50
N GLN A 101 -23.27 30.36 2.55
CA GLN A 101 -22.07 29.83 3.22
C GLN A 101 -21.03 29.13 2.31
N PRO A 102 -19.74 29.07 2.73
CA PRO A 102 -18.67 28.41 1.99
C PRO A 102 -18.78 26.89 2.14
N GLY A 103 -19.41 26.23 1.17
CA GLY A 103 -19.33 24.79 0.95
C GLY A 103 -18.51 24.48 -0.31
N PRO A 104 -17.97 23.24 -0.45
CA PRO A 104 -17.23 22.85 -1.65
C PRO A 104 -18.13 22.93 -2.88
N ALA A 105 -17.69 23.67 -3.90
CA ALA A 105 -18.39 23.76 -5.18
C ALA A 105 -18.29 22.42 -5.92
N ILE A 106 -19.40 21.66 -5.96
CA ILE A 106 -19.51 20.46 -6.78
C ILE A 106 -19.73 20.90 -8.23
N ILE A 107 -18.68 20.81 -9.05
CA ILE A 107 -18.80 20.94 -10.49
C ILE A 107 -19.51 19.68 -11.00
N LYS A 108 -20.81 19.79 -11.26
CA LYS A 108 -21.58 18.75 -11.98
C LYS A 108 -21.20 18.82 -13.45
N VAL A 109 -20.18 18.06 -13.84
CA VAL A 109 -19.96 17.75 -15.26
C VAL A 109 -21.08 16.79 -15.66
N THR A 110 -22.08 17.31 -16.37
CA THR A 110 -23.07 16.46 -17.04
C THR A 110 -22.42 16.07 -18.37
N PRO A 111 -21.98 14.81 -18.57
CA PRO A 111 -21.51 14.40 -19.86
C PRO A 111 -22.70 14.44 -20.83
N ASP A 112 -22.56 15.19 -21.92
CA ASP A 112 -23.49 15.13 -23.05
C ASP A 112 -23.37 13.74 -23.68
N MET A 113 -24.21 12.81 -23.21
CA MET A 113 -24.36 11.52 -23.86
C MET A 113 -25.29 11.70 -25.07
N PRO A 114 -24.88 11.31 -26.28
CA PRO A 114 -25.77 11.31 -27.43
C PRO A 114 -26.97 10.41 -27.15
N THR A 115 -28.15 10.96 -27.39
CA THR A 115 -29.44 10.27 -27.26
C THR A 115 -29.53 9.17 -28.32
N GLY A 116 -29.32 7.92 -27.91
CA GLY A 116 -29.42 6.78 -28.83
C GLY A 116 -28.83 5.45 -28.38
N MET A 117 -28.30 5.30 -27.16
CA MET A 117 -27.85 3.99 -26.70
C MET A 117 -29.02 3.18 -26.11
N PRO A 118 -29.28 1.95 -26.58
CA PRO A 118 -30.25 1.07 -25.96
C PRO A 118 -29.76 0.70 -24.55
N ASN A 119 -30.68 0.71 -23.58
CA ASN A 119 -30.44 0.17 -22.25
C ASN A 119 -29.95 -1.27 -22.39
N VAL A 120 -28.67 -1.51 -22.10
CA VAL A 120 -28.13 -2.86 -21.94
C VAL A 120 -28.69 -3.45 -20.65
N ALA A 121 -29.92 -3.95 -20.73
CA ALA A 121 -30.37 -5.01 -19.86
C ALA A 121 -29.41 -6.19 -20.02
N ALA A 122 -28.99 -6.75 -18.89
CA ALA A 122 -28.21 -7.97 -18.87
C ALA A 122 -28.95 -9.06 -19.66
N GLY A 123 -28.32 -9.55 -20.73
CA GLY A 123 -28.82 -10.66 -21.52
C GLY A 123 -28.97 -10.31 -23.00
N THR A 124 -28.08 -10.91 -23.80
CA THR A 124 -28.19 -11.12 -25.25
C THR A 124 -28.37 -9.87 -26.13
N ALA A 125 -27.25 -9.38 -26.68
CA ALA A 125 -27.27 -8.65 -27.94
C ALA A 125 -25.98 -8.92 -28.72
N ASP A 126 -26.17 -9.43 -29.93
CA ASP A 126 -25.15 -9.67 -30.96
C ASP A 126 -24.41 -8.38 -31.32
N GLY A 127 -23.16 -8.29 -30.88
CA GLY A 127 -22.27 -7.19 -31.17
C GLY A 127 -21.00 -7.39 -30.39
N ASN A 128 -19.88 -7.56 -31.08
CA ASN A 128 -18.59 -7.97 -30.51
C ASN A 128 -17.97 -6.84 -29.67
N VAL A 129 -18.59 -6.50 -28.54
CA VAL A 129 -17.97 -5.74 -27.47
C VAL A 129 -17.11 -6.74 -26.71
N VAL A 130 -15.82 -6.78 -27.05
CA VAL A 130 -14.84 -7.50 -26.23
C VAL A 130 -14.70 -6.71 -24.93
N VAL A 131 -15.56 -6.99 -23.97
CA VAL A 131 -15.25 -6.69 -22.57
C VAL A 131 -14.11 -7.64 -22.25
N VAL A 132 -12.86 -7.16 -22.34
CA VAL A 132 -11.71 -7.84 -21.76
C VAL A 132 -11.91 -7.79 -20.25
N GLN A 133 -12.74 -8.70 -19.74
CA GLN A 133 -12.70 -9.08 -18.34
C GLN A 133 -11.31 -9.67 -18.18
N ASN A 134 -10.42 -8.95 -17.52
CA ASN A 134 -9.09 -9.44 -17.21
C ASN A 134 -9.29 -10.74 -16.43
N THR A 135 -9.07 -11.89 -17.06
CA THR A 135 -9.33 -13.23 -16.49
C THR A 135 -8.28 -13.59 -15.43
N HIS A 136 -7.27 -12.74 -15.26
CA HIS A 136 -6.33 -12.82 -14.16
C HIS A 136 -7.07 -12.38 -12.88
N GLN A 137 -7.23 -13.30 -11.93
CA GLN A 137 -7.64 -12.94 -10.57
C GLN A 137 -6.72 -11.80 -10.11
N SER A 138 -7.31 -10.64 -9.82
CA SER A 138 -6.57 -9.45 -9.43
C SER A 138 -5.86 -9.70 -8.09
N GLY A 139 -4.53 -9.54 -8.10
CA GLY A 139 -3.68 -9.67 -6.92
C GLY A 139 -3.04 -11.05 -6.75
N GLN A 140 -1.77 -11.05 -6.36
CA GLN A 140 -1.03 -12.25 -5.93
C GLN A 140 -1.56 -12.78 -4.59
N ASP A 141 -1.42 -14.10 -4.35
CA ASP A 141 -1.62 -14.68 -3.01
C ASP A 141 -0.67 -14.02 -2.02
N GLN A 142 -1.20 -13.53 -0.90
CA GLN A 142 -0.48 -12.85 0.17
C GLN A 142 0.75 -13.63 0.66
N ARG A 143 0.69 -14.97 0.64
CA ARG A 143 1.81 -15.83 1.05
C ARG A 143 3.06 -15.66 0.18
N VAL A 144 2.87 -15.33 -1.10
CA VAL A 144 3.94 -15.15 -2.09
C VAL A 144 4.07 -13.72 -2.59
N ALA A 145 3.20 -12.80 -2.15
CA ALA A 145 3.14 -11.42 -2.65
C ALA A 145 4.43 -10.60 -2.46
N HIS A 146 5.34 -11.06 -1.60
CA HIS A 146 6.67 -10.48 -1.38
C HIS A 146 7.71 -10.87 -2.42
N LEU A 147 7.40 -11.86 -3.27
CA LEU A 147 8.23 -12.28 -4.39
C LEU A 147 7.75 -11.58 -5.66
N PRO A 148 8.67 -11.02 -6.47
CA PRO A 148 8.30 -10.44 -7.76
C PRO A 148 7.75 -11.50 -8.69
N GLU A 149 6.78 -11.11 -9.52
CA GLU A 149 6.36 -11.98 -10.62
C GLU A 149 7.42 -11.95 -11.72
N PRO A 150 8.06 -13.10 -12.07
CA PRO A 150 9.19 -13.10 -12.99
C PRO A 150 8.84 -12.55 -14.37
N ALA A 151 7.61 -12.76 -14.84
CA ALA A 151 7.14 -12.27 -16.13
C ALA A 151 6.98 -10.73 -16.19
N LEU A 152 6.97 -10.05 -15.04
CA LEU A 152 6.75 -8.60 -14.93
C LEU A 152 8.03 -7.83 -14.58
N VAL A 153 9.18 -8.50 -14.56
CA VAL A 153 10.47 -7.90 -14.24
C VAL A 153 11.49 -8.20 -15.33
N GLU A 154 11.97 -7.15 -15.98
CA GLU A 154 13.08 -7.23 -16.94
C GLU A 154 14.39 -6.83 -16.26
N GLN A 155 15.46 -7.60 -16.47
CA GLN A 155 16.80 -7.23 -16.00
C GLN A 155 17.43 -6.25 -17.00
N SER A 156 17.67 -5.01 -16.55
CA SER A 156 18.35 -3.97 -17.34
C SER A 156 19.72 -3.63 -16.76
N SER A 157 20.50 -2.83 -17.48
CA SER A 157 21.78 -2.28 -17.00
C SER A 157 21.64 -1.41 -15.74
N THR A 158 20.45 -0.86 -15.49
CA THR A 158 20.15 0.02 -14.34
C THR A 158 19.56 -0.76 -13.16
N GLY A 159 19.19 -2.03 -13.36
CA GLY A 159 18.54 -2.90 -12.39
C GLY A 159 17.22 -3.50 -12.91
N PRO A 160 16.42 -4.13 -12.03
CA PRO A 160 15.15 -4.74 -12.42
C PRO A 160 14.13 -3.66 -12.78
N LEU A 161 13.49 -3.75 -13.95
CA LEU A 161 12.47 -2.80 -14.41
C LEU A 161 11.11 -3.48 -14.53
N PRO A 162 10.00 -2.76 -14.24
CA PRO A 162 8.67 -3.29 -14.48
C PRO A 162 8.39 -3.37 -15.98
N VAL A 163 7.87 -4.51 -16.43
CA VAL A 163 7.44 -4.72 -17.82
C VAL A 163 6.04 -5.35 -17.85
N ARG A 164 5.41 -5.29 -19.03
CA ARG A 164 4.18 -6.07 -19.27
C ARG A 164 4.57 -7.50 -19.65
N GLY A 165 3.83 -8.47 -19.12
CA GLY A 165 3.99 -9.87 -19.48
C GLY A 165 3.67 -10.12 -20.96
N ALA A 166 4.19 -11.22 -21.50
CA ALA A 166 3.92 -11.63 -22.88
C ALA A 166 2.43 -11.93 -23.14
N ASP A 167 1.70 -12.26 -22.07
CA ASP A 167 0.24 -12.47 -22.02
C ASP A 167 -0.56 -11.16 -21.92
N GLY A 168 0.12 -10.00 -21.81
CA GLY A 168 -0.50 -8.69 -21.63
C GLY A 168 -0.76 -8.32 -20.17
N LEU A 169 -0.40 -9.17 -19.20
CA LEU A 169 -0.53 -8.86 -17.78
C LEU A 169 0.31 -7.64 -17.43
N ARG A 170 -0.30 -6.67 -16.74
CA ARG A 170 0.36 -5.43 -16.34
C ARG A 170 0.73 -5.48 -14.85
N PRO A 171 1.84 -4.83 -14.43
CA PRO A 171 2.16 -4.65 -13.02
C PRO A 171 0.98 -4.09 -12.20
N MET A 172 0.22 -3.15 -12.77
CA MET A 172 -0.95 -2.57 -12.12
C MET A 172 -2.07 -3.57 -11.83
N ASP A 173 -2.20 -4.64 -12.60
CA ASP A 173 -3.24 -5.66 -12.40
C ASP A 173 -2.73 -6.79 -11.50
N ALA A 174 -1.48 -7.19 -11.68
CA ALA A 174 -0.87 -8.28 -10.92
C ALA A 174 -0.61 -7.91 -9.45
N TYR A 175 -0.23 -6.67 -9.19
CA TYR A 175 0.11 -6.19 -7.86
C TYR A 175 -1.02 -5.41 -7.17
N ALA A 176 -2.16 -5.22 -7.85
CA ALA A 176 -3.36 -4.64 -7.26
C ALA A 176 -3.82 -5.42 -6.03
N VAL A 177 -4.31 -4.70 -5.02
CA VAL A 177 -5.00 -5.31 -3.88
C VAL A 177 -6.49 -5.44 -4.21
N GLY A 178 -7.02 -6.65 -3.99
CA GLY A 178 -8.45 -6.90 -4.13
C GLY A 178 -9.27 -6.00 -3.21
N TRP A 179 -10.48 -5.68 -3.63
CA TRP A 179 -11.42 -4.88 -2.84
C TRP A 179 -12.73 -5.65 -2.63
N SER A 180 -13.56 -5.23 -1.67
CA SER A 180 -14.75 -5.98 -1.24
C SER A 180 -15.83 -6.18 -2.31
N GLY A 181 -15.74 -5.52 -3.47
CA GLY A 181 -16.78 -5.54 -4.50
C GLY A 181 -18.06 -4.79 -4.10
N ALA A 182 -18.09 -4.18 -2.92
CA ALA A 182 -19.27 -3.54 -2.36
C ALA A 182 -19.75 -2.34 -3.22
N ARG A 183 -21.06 -2.13 -3.27
CA ARG A 183 -21.63 -0.96 -3.96
C ARG A 183 -21.50 0.27 -3.07
N GLY A 184 -21.09 1.41 -3.64
CA GLY A 184 -20.97 2.67 -2.91
C GLY A 184 -19.79 3.54 -3.37
N ALA A 185 -19.60 4.66 -2.66
CA ALA A 185 -18.43 5.51 -2.84
C ALA A 185 -17.15 4.78 -2.44
N ARG A 186 -16.07 5.02 -3.18
CA ARG A 186 -14.76 4.40 -2.97
C ARG A 186 -13.73 5.48 -2.68
N ILE A 187 -12.83 5.19 -1.75
CA ILE A 187 -11.74 6.07 -1.34
C ILE A 187 -10.45 5.27 -1.43
N ALA A 188 -9.42 5.89 -2.00
CA ALA A 188 -8.05 5.38 -1.94
C ALA A 188 -7.22 6.30 -1.06
N LEU A 189 -6.46 5.73 -0.13
CA LEU A 189 -5.54 6.46 0.74
C LEU A 189 -4.12 5.99 0.44
N VAL A 190 -3.26 6.93 0.07
CA VAL A 190 -1.83 6.67 -0.17
C VAL A 190 -1.01 7.37 0.91
N ILE A 191 -0.22 6.59 1.65
CA ILE A 191 0.73 7.11 2.64
C ILE A 191 2.13 7.02 2.06
N GLY A 192 2.74 8.18 1.78
CA GLY A 192 4.06 8.28 1.17
C GLY A 192 5.22 8.34 2.17
N GLY A 193 6.43 8.43 1.61
CA GLY A 193 7.67 8.64 2.36
C GLY A 193 8.30 7.38 2.94
N LEU A 194 7.82 6.19 2.55
CA LEU A 194 8.42 4.94 3.00
C LEU A 194 9.86 4.83 2.50
N GLY A 195 10.73 4.30 3.37
CA GLY A 195 12.17 4.23 3.18
C GLY A 195 12.94 5.47 3.64
N LEU A 196 12.31 6.64 3.80
CA LEU A 196 12.99 7.85 4.29
C LEU A 196 13.30 7.76 5.79
N SER A 197 12.35 7.24 6.58
CA SER A 197 12.51 6.97 8.01
C SER A 197 12.37 5.48 8.30
N GLN A 198 13.34 4.87 8.97
CA GLN A 198 13.27 3.45 9.33
C GLN A 198 12.16 3.17 10.35
N THR A 199 12.04 4.00 11.38
CA THR A 199 10.99 3.86 12.40
C THR A 199 9.62 4.20 11.84
N GLY A 200 9.51 5.24 11.01
CA GLY A 200 8.25 5.61 10.37
C GLY A 200 7.75 4.57 9.37
N SER A 201 8.66 3.95 8.60
CA SER A 201 8.28 2.86 7.68
C SER A 201 7.81 1.62 8.43
N MET A 202 8.50 1.25 9.51
CA MET A 202 8.09 0.16 10.39
C MET A 202 6.69 0.41 10.97
N GLU A 203 6.49 1.58 11.57
CA GLU A 203 5.22 1.94 12.19
C GLU A 203 4.06 1.98 11.19
N ALA A 204 4.30 2.51 9.98
CA ALA A 204 3.31 2.52 8.91
C ALA A 204 2.90 1.10 8.52
N ILE A 205 3.86 0.20 8.30
CA ILE A 205 3.61 -1.19 7.90
C ILE A 205 2.93 -1.99 9.01
N ASP A 206 3.27 -1.74 10.28
CA ASP A 206 2.75 -2.49 11.41
C ASP A 206 1.35 -2.04 11.84
N LYS A 207 1.01 -0.75 11.66
CA LYS A 207 -0.23 -0.16 12.21
C LYS A 207 -1.29 0.15 11.17
N LEU A 208 -0.92 0.40 9.92
CA LEU A 208 -1.90 0.73 8.89
C LEU A 208 -2.64 -0.54 8.45
N PRO A 209 -3.95 -0.44 8.17
CA PRO A 209 -4.69 -1.57 7.63
C PRO A 209 -4.27 -1.81 6.17
N GLN A 210 -4.40 -3.06 5.71
CA GLN A 210 -3.93 -3.52 4.39
C GLN A 210 -4.52 -2.74 3.21
N GLU A 211 -5.71 -2.14 3.40
CA GLU A 211 -6.41 -1.34 2.40
C GLU A 211 -5.71 0.01 2.10
N VAL A 212 -4.73 0.40 2.92
CA VAL A 212 -3.93 1.61 2.68
C VAL A 212 -2.78 1.30 1.75
N THR A 213 -2.68 2.07 0.66
CA THR A 213 -1.57 1.99 -0.30
C THR A 213 -0.34 2.69 0.27
N LEU A 214 0.82 2.07 0.12
CA LEU A 214 2.09 2.59 0.64
C LEU A 214 2.99 3.10 -0.48
N GLY A 215 3.39 4.37 -0.37
CA GLY A 215 4.25 5.07 -1.31
C GLY A 215 5.71 5.08 -0.87
N PHE A 216 6.58 4.50 -1.69
CA PHE A 216 8.01 4.41 -1.43
C PHE A 216 8.80 5.50 -2.14
N ALA A 217 9.72 6.12 -1.41
CA ALA A 217 10.68 7.04 -2.00
C ALA A 217 11.87 6.23 -2.60
N PRO A 218 12.24 6.40 -3.88
CA PRO A 218 13.33 5.65 -4.51
C PRO A 218 14.70 5.92 -3.88
N GLN A 219 14.86 7.07 -3.22
CA GLN A 219 16.07 7.44 -2.45
C GLN A 219 16.08 6.86 -1.03
N GLY A 220 14.99 6.20 -0.62
CA GLY A 220 14.85 5.60 0.69
C GLY A 220 15.82 4.44 0.92
N ASN A 221 16.00 4.12 2.20
CA ASN A 221 16.88 3.05 2.67
C ASN A 221 16.09 1.78 2.97
N SER A 222 16.71 0.63 2.76
CA SER A 222 16.12 -0.70 3.04
C SER A 222 14.83 -0.98 2.25
N LEU A 223 14.72 -0.45 1.02
CA LEU A 223 13.49 -0.56 0.20
C LEU A 223 13.04 -2.00 0.00
N GLN A 224 13.96 -2.92 -0.30
CA GLN A 224 13.62 -4.33 -0.47
C GLN A 224 12.99 -4.95 0.79
N ARG A 225 13.56 -4.66 1.98
CA ARG A 225 13.02 -5.13 3.26
C ARG A 225 11.60 -4.62 3.48
N TRP A 226 11.41 -3.31 3.28
CA TRP A 226 10.12 -2.67 3.53
C TRP A 226 9.07 -3.06 2.49
N MET A 227 9.46 -3.24 1.22
CA MET A 227 8.61 -3.79 0.17
C MET A 227 8.12 -5.20 0.57
N GLN A 228 9.03 -6.08 0.97
CA GLN A 228 8.68 -7.45 1.36
C GLN A 228 7.71 -7.46 2.54
N ALA A 229 8.00 -6.68 3.59
CA ALA A 229 7.12 -6.58 4.76
C ALA A 229 5.74 -6.00 4.41
N ALA A 230 5.70 -4.93 3.61
CA ALA A 230 4.44 -4.33 3.17
C ALA A 230 3.58 -5.29 2.34
N ARG A 231 4.19 -6.04 1.40
CA ARG A 231 3.47 -7.05 0.61
C ARG A 231 2.98 -8.22 1.45
N GLN A 232 3.76 -8.67 2.43
CA GLN A 232 3.33 -9.72 3.38
C GLN A 232 2.12 -9.25 4.20
N ASN A 233 2.07 -7.97 4.56
CA ASN A 233 0.94 -7.38 5.27
C ASN A 233 -0.25 -7.04 4.34
N GLY A 234 -0.17 -7.33 3.05
CA GLY A 234 -1.27 -7.18 2.10
C GLY A 234 -1.43 -5.78 1.48
N HIS A 235 -0.45 -4.90 1.65
CA HIS A 235 -0.53 -3.54 1.11
C HIS A 235 -0.29 -3.50 -0.40
N GLU A 236 -1.01 -2.58 -1.05
CA GLU A 236 -0.68 -2.13 -2.41
C GLU A 236 0.48 -1.14 -2.33
N LEU A 237 1.43 -1.24 -3.26
CA LEU A 237 2.62 -0.38 -3.26
C LEU A 237 2.66 0.50 -4.50
N VAL A 238 3.13 1.74 -4.31
CA VAL A 238 3.45 2.68 -5.38
C VAL A 238 4.83 3.28 -5.19
N LEU A 239 5.48 3.68 -6.28
CA LEU A 239 6.77 4.36 -6.25
C LEU A 239 6.60 5.87 -6.45
N GLN A 240 7.16 6.67 -5.55
CA GLN A 240 7.05 8.12 -5.60
C GLN A 240 8.18 8.74 -6.40
N LEU A 241 7.88 9.26 -7.58
CA LEU A 241 8.91 9.84 -8.44
C LEU A 241 9.31 11.23 -7.94
N PRO A 242 10.61 11.49 -7.75
CA PRO A 242 11.07 12.84 -7.41
C PRO A 242 10.92 13.75 -8.63
N MET A 243 9.96 14.67 -8.58
CA MET A 243 9.77 15.69 -9.61
C MET A 243 10.16 17.07 -9.11
N GLU A 244 10.55 17.96 -10.03
CA GLU A 244 10.93 19.33 -9.74
C GLU A 244 9.80 20.10 -9.02
N PRO A 245 10.02 20.57 -7.78
CA PRO A 245 9.08 21.48 -7.12
C PRO A 245 9.27 22.91 -7.63
N PHE A 246 8.29 23.79 -7.37
CA PHE A 246 8.38 25.21 -7.73
C PHE A 246 9.62 25.94 -7.18
N ASP A 247 10.14 25.51 -6.02
CA ASP A 247 11.28 26.12 -5.33
C ASP A 247 12.64 25.44 -5.66
N TYR A 248 12.75 24.69 -6.76
CA TYR A 248 14.02 24.08 -7.18
C TYR A 248 15.03 25.15 -7.65
N PRO A 249 16.34 25.04 -7.32
CA PRO A 249 17.02 23.96 -6.59
C PRO A 249 17.10 24.17 -5.07
N ARG A 250 16.45 25.21 -4.51
CA ARG A 250 16.49 25.49 -3.07
C ARG A 250 15.84 24.37 -2.26
N VAL A 251 14.72 23.82 -2.74
CA VAL A 251 14.15 22.56 -2.26
C VAL A 251 14.49 21.47 -3.27
N ASN A 252 15.34 20.52 -2.87
CA ASN A 252 15.84 19.48 -3.76
C ASN A 252 15.45 18.07 -3.27
N PRO A 253 14.55 17.36 -3.98
CA PRO A 253 14.15 15.99 -3.64
C PRO A 253 15.27 14.94 -3.77
N GLY A 254 16.34 15.25 -4.50
CA GLY A 254 17.51 14.39 -4.64
C GLY A 254 18.17 14.46 -6.01
N ARG A 255 19.26 13.70 -6.18
CA ARG A 255 20.10 13.73 -7.39
C ARG A 255 19.41 13.30 -8.69
N ASN A 256 18.40 12.42 -8.59
CA ASN A 256 17.67 11.89 -9.75
C ASN A 256 16.27 12.52 -9.86
N THR A 257 16.14 13.80 -9.50
CA THR A 257 14.90 14.55 -9.68
C THR A 257 14.65 14.76 -11.17
N LEU A 258 13.43 14.50 -11.61
CA LEU A 258 12.98 14.80 -12.96
C LEU A 258 12.72 16.31 -13.06
N THR A 259 13.47 17.00 -13.91
CA THR A 259 13.38 18.46 -14.04
C THR A 259 12.95 18.86 -15.44
N VAL A 260 12.27 20.00 -15.56
CA VAL A 260 11.79 20.54 -16.83
C VAL A 260 12.97 20.94 -17.73
N GLY A 261 14.09 21.36 -17.12
CA GLY A 261 15.29 21.82 -17.84
C GLY A 261 16.25 20.72 -18.32
N ASP A 262 16.18 19.50 -17.77
CA ASP A 262 17.17 18.44 -18.03
C ASP A 262 17.00 17.72 -19.38
N GLY A 263 15.88 17.93 -20.07
CA GLY A 263 15.55 17.29 -21.35
C GLY A 263 15.21 15.80 -21.22
N ALA A 264 14.68 15.22 -22.31
CA ALA A 264 14.10 13.88 -22.30
C ALA A 264 15.08 12.77 -21.89
N LYS A 265 16.31 12.75 -22.44
CA LYS A 265 17.28 11.67 -22.20
C LYS A 265 17.72 11.58 -20.73
N LYS A 266 17.93 12.72 -20.07
CA LYS A 266 18.35 12.75 -18.67
C LYS A 266 17.18 12.40 -17.74
N ASN A 267 15.98 12.89 -18.04
CA ASN A 267 14.77 12.50 -17.29
C ASN A 267 14.45 11.02 -17.45
N GLU A 268 14.65 10.44 -18.64
CA GLU A 268 14.51 9.01 -18.88
C GLU A 268 15.50 8.21 -18.02
N ALA A 269 16.78 8.61 -17.98
CA ALA A 269 17.77 7.96 -17.12
C ALA A 269 17.41 8.07 -15.62
N SER A 270 16.96 9.24 -15.16
CA SER A 270 16.48 9.45 -13.78
C SER A 270 15.24 8.60 -13.47
N LEU A 271 14.32 8.46 -14.42
CA LEU A 271 13.12 7.64 -14.31
C LEU A 271 13.49 6.16 -14.21
N LEU A 272 14.29 5.64 -15.13
CA LEU A 272 14.73 4.24 -15.11
C LEU A 272 15.51 3.92 -13.83
N TRP A 273 16.34 4.86 -13.35
CA TRP A 273 16.99 4.72 -12.06
C TRP A 273 15.99 4.62 -10.91
N ALA A 274 14.94 5.44 -10.89
CA ALA A 274 13.92 5.39 -9.84
C ALA A 274 13.14 4.07 -9.89
N LEU A 275 12.68 3.67 -11.09
CA LEU A 275 11.93 2.45 -11.33
C LEU A 275 12.69 1.19 -10.92
N SER A 276 14.02 1.21 -11.00
CA SER A 276 14.87 0.06 -10.65
C SER A 276 15.13 -0.13 -9.16
N ARG A 277 14.71 0.81 -8.32
CA ARG A 277 15.01 0.79 -6.87
C ARG A 277 14.23 -0.27 -6.10
N MET A 278 13.09 -0.71 -6.62
CA MET A 278 12.25 -1.74 -6.02
C MET A 278 11.43 -2.45 -7.10
N THR A 279 10.74 -3.51 -6.72
CA THR A 279 9.78 -4.25 -7.58
C THR A 279 8.43 -4.30 -6.88
N ASN A 280 7.45 -5.04 -7.44
CA ASN A 280 6.16 -5.34 -6.79
C ASN A 280 5.28 -4.12 -6.48
N TYR A 281 5.39 -3.05 -7.27
CA TYR A 281 4.50 -1.89 -7.19
C TYR A 281 3.51 -1.89 -8.35
N ALA A 282 2.30 -1.40 -8.10
CA ALA A 282 1.24 -1.30 -9.08
C ALA A 282 1.43 -0.08 -10.01
N GLY A 283 2.12 0.96 -9.54
CA GLY A 283 2.33 2.17 -10.32
C GLY A 283 3.28 3.18 -9.68
N VAL A 284 3.30 4.38 -10.27
CA VAL A 284 4.10 5.52 -9.82
C VAL A 284 3.21 6.71 -9.47
N THR A 285 3.68 7.58 -8.56
CA THR A 285 3.00 8.84 -8.17
C THR A 285 3.94 10.02 -8.27
#